data_AF-G0XN43-F1
#
_entry.id   AF-G0XN43-F1
#
_cell.length_a   1.000
_cell.length_b   1.000
_cell.length_c   1.000
_cell.angle_alpha   90.00
_cell.angle_beta   90.00
_cell.angle_gamma   90.00
#
_symmetry.space_group_name_H-M   'P 1'
#
loop_
_entity.id
_entity.type
_entity.pdbx_description
1 polymer ?
#
loop_
_entity_poly.entity_id
_entity_poly.type
_entity_poly.pdbx_seq_one_letter_code
_entity_poly.pdbx_strand_id
1 'polypeptide(L)'
;TEGCRGEGGILVNKNGYRYLQDYGMGPETPLGEPKNKYMELGPRDKVSQAFWHEWRKGNTISTPRGDVVYLDLRHLGEKKLHETSAVHLRTGESVRGVDPVKEPIPVRPTAH
;
A
#
# COMPACT_ATOMS: atom_id res chain seq x y z
N THR A 1 8.38 2.41 0.67
CA THR A 1 9.26 1.58 1.53
C THR A 1 8.46 0.40 2.07
N GLU A 2 9.08 -0.77 2.22
CA GLU A 2 8.45 -1.96 2.82
C GLU A 2 8.08 -1.74 4.30
N GLY A 3 8.76 -0.81 4.99
CA GLY A 3 8.44 -0.45 6.37
C GLY A 3 6.98 -0.02 6.55
N CYS A 4 6.41 0.74 5.61
CA CYS A 4 5.00 1.14 5.69
C CYS A 4 4.02 -0.05 5.67
N ARG A 5 4.36 -1.16 5.02
CA ARG A 5 3.57 -2.40 5.06
C ARG A 5 3.76 -3.14 6.38
N GLY A 6 4.99 -3.11 6.93
CA GLY A 6 5.34 -3.63 8.27
C GLY A 6 4.57 -2.97 9.41
N GLU A 7 4.30 -1.68 9.29
CA GLU A 7 3.55 -0.91 10.28
C GLU A 7 2.03 -1.12 10.21
N GLY A 8 1.54 -1.85 9.20
CA GLY A 8 0.13 -2.14 9.00
C GLY A 8 -0.51 -1.46 7.78
N GLY A 9 0.25 -0.78 6.93
CA GLY A 9 -0.27 -0.18 5.71
C GLY A 9 -0.88 -1.20 4.76
N ILE A 10 -2.07 -0.89 4.24
CA ILE A 10 -2.85 -1.79 3.37
C ILE A 10 -2.77 -1.35 1.91
N LEU A 11 -2.81 -2.32 1.00
CA LEU A 11 -2.84 -2.04 -0.44
C LEU A 11 -4.27 -2.10 -0.96
N VAL A 12 -4.76 -0.98 -1.50
CA VAL A 12 -6.12 -0.85 -2.03
C VAL A 12 -6.10 -0.47 -3.51
N ASN A 13 -7.06 -0.99 -4.26
CA ASN A 13 -7.21 -0.69 -5.69
C ASN A 13 -8.00 0.62 -5.89
N LYS A 14 -8.34 0.96 -7.14
CA LYS A 14 -9.07 2.19 -7.48
C LYS A 14 -10.44 2.33 -6.79
N ASN A 15 -11.04 1.20 -6.38
CA ASN A 15 -12.34 1.15 -5.72
C ASN A 15 -12.22 1.21 -4.19
N GLY A 16 -11.00 1.35 -3.65
CA GLY A 16 -10.74 1.26 -2.21
C GLY A 16 -10.80 -0.16 -1.66
N TYR A 17 -10.81 -1.19 -2.52
CA TYR A 17 -10.85 -2.59 -2.11
C TYR A 17 -9.45 -3.15 -1.84
N ARG A 18 -9.28 -3.87 -0.73
CA ARG A 18 -8.02 -4.49 -0.31
C ARG A 18 -7.73 -5.75 -1.15
N TYR A 19 -7.30 -5.54 -2.39
CA TYR A 19 -7.27 -6.57 -3.42
C TYR A 19 -6.38 -7.79 -3.14
N LEU A 20 -5.37 -7.69 -2.26
CA LEU A 20 -4.47 -8.81 -1.98
C LEU A 20 -5.17 -10.07 -1.45
N GLN A 21 -6.36 -9.92 -0.87
CA GLN A 21 -7.17 -11.06 -0.41
C GLN A 21 -7.58 -12.01 -1.54
N ASP A 22 -7.64 -11.52 -2.78
CA ASP A 22 -8.04 -12.35 -3.93
C ASP A 22 -6.86 -13.14 -4.55
N TYR A 23 -5.63 -12.88 -4.11
CA TYR A 23 -4.41 -13.39 -4.76
C TYR A 23 -3.68 -14.46 -3.94
N GLY A 24 -4.40 -15.16 -3.04
CA GLY A 24 -3.82 -16.27 -2.28
C GLY A 24 -2.72 -15.83 -1.32
N MET A 25 -2.83 -14.61 -0.77
CA MET A 25 -1.93 -14.05 0.23
C MET A 25 -2.38 -14.38 1.67
N GLY A 26 -3.22 -15.42 1.80
CA GLY A 26 -3.88 -15.90 3.01
C GLY A 26 -5.05 -15.02 3.48
N PRO A 27 -5.59 -15.26 4.68
CA PRO A 27 -6.82 -14.59 5.13
C PRO A 27 -6.58 -13.10 5.35
N GLU A 28 -7.63 -12.32 5.16
CA GLU A 28 -7.62 -10.90 5.50
C GLU A 28 -7.24 -10.74 6.97
N THR A 29 -6.21 -9.93 7.23
CA THR A 29 -5.78 -9.61 8.60
C THR A 29 -6.52 -8.38 9.10
N PRO A 30 -6.82 -8.26 10.40
CA PRO A 30 -7.35 -7.02 10.95
C PRO A 30 -6.45 -5.82 10.64
N LEU A 31 -7.06 -4.64 10.46
CA LEU A 31 -6.32 -3.39 10.25
C LEU A 31 -5.46 -3.08 11.48
N GLY A 32 -4.21 -2.68 11.25
CA GLY A 32 -3.24 -2.43 12.32
C GLY A 32 -2.60 -3.68 12.95
N GLU A 33 -3.01 -4.89 12.56
CA GLU A 33 -2.43 -6.16 13.02
C GLU A 33 -1.82 -6.95 11.85
N PRO A 34 -0.70 -6.48 11.27
CA PRO A 34 -0.07 -7.16 10.14
C PRO A 34 0.50 -8.52 10.58
N LYS A 35 0.21 -9.57 9.79
CA LYS A 35 0.76 -10.92 10.03
C LYS A 35 1.90 -11.23 9.07
N ASN A 36 3.00 -11.74 9.60
CA ASN A 36 4.18 -12.09 8.81
C ASN A 36 3.84 -13.18 7.77
N LYS A 37 4.28 -12.99 6.52
CA LYS A 37 4.02 -13.85 5.34
C LYS A 37 2.59 -13.81 4.78
N TYR A 38 1.74 -12.92 5.29
CA TYR A 38 0.37 -12.74 4.82
C TYR A 38 0.18 -11.35 4.23
N MET A 39 -0.75 -11.24 3.27
CA MET A 39 -1.23 -9.98 2.71
C MET A 39 -0.07 -9.04 2.30
N GLU A 40 0.02 -7.84 2.87
CA GLU A 40 1.04 -6.86 2.55
C GLU A 40 2.44 -7.26 3.02
N LEU A 41 2.56 -8.21 3.95
CA LEU A 41 3.82 -8.81 4.40
C LEU A 41 4.12 -10.17 3.77
N GLY A 42 3.37 -10.55 2.74
CA GLY A 42 3.70 -11.72 1.94
C GLY A 42 4.92 -11.50 1.02
N PRO A 43 5.31 -12.53 0.26
CA PRO A 43 6.44 -12.46 -0.66
C PRO A 43 6.30 -11.29 -1.65
N ARG A 44 7.35 -10.47 -1.78
CA ARG A 44 7.35 -9.27 -2.65
C ARG A 44 7.00 -9.57 -4.11
N ASP A 45 7.43 -10.73 -4.61
CA ASP A 45 7.12 -11.21 -5.96
C ASP A 45 5.60 -11.39 -6.14
N LYS A 46 4.93 -12.08 -5.21
CA LYS A 46 3.48 -12.25 -5.23
C LYS A 46 2.72 -10.92 -5.12
N VAL A 47 3.18 -10.00 -4.28
CA VAL A 47 2.58 -8.64 -4.19
C VAL A 47 2.68 -7.92 -5.55
N SER A 48 3.82 -8.06 -6.23
CA SER A 48 4.03 -7.44 -7.55
C SER A 48 3.18 -8.10 -8.64
N GLN A 49 3.01 -9.42 -8.60
CA GLN A 49 2.10 -10.15 -9.49
C GLN A 49 0.63 -9.77 -9.26
N ALA A 50 0.21 -9.64 -7.99
CA ALA A 50 -1.14 -9.20 -7.65
C ALA A 50 -1.45 -7.81 -8.24
N PHE A 51 -0.50 -6.87 -8.17
CA PHE A 51 -0.61 -5.59 -8.85
C PHE A 51 -0.78 -5.75 -10.37
N TRP A 52 0.01 -6.62 -11.01
CA TRP A 52 -0.10 -6.85 -12.45
C TRP A 52 -1.47 -7.41 -12.86
N HIS A 53 -2.05 -8.29 -12.03
CA HIS A 53 -3.39 -8.79 -12.27
C HIS A 53 -4.46 -7.71 -12.10
N GLU A 54 -4.38 -6.86 -11.07
CA GLU A 54 -5.29 -5.71 -10.93
C GLU A 54 -5.16 -4.74 -12.10
N TRP A 55 -3.94 -4.50 -12.58
CA TRP A 55 -3.70 -3.68 -13.76
C TRP A 55 -4.37 -4.25 -15.01
N ARG A 56 -4.22 -5.56 -15.26
CA ARG A 56 -4.90 -6.23 -16.38
C ARG A 56 -6.42 -6.23 -16.26
N LYS A 57 -6.96 -6.23 -15.04
CA LYS A 57 -8.39 -6.09 -14.76
C LYS A 57 -8.89 -4.64 -14.90
N GLY A 58 -7.98 -3.68 -15.06
CA GLY A 58 -8.31 -2.25 -15.10
C GLY A 58 -8.72 -1.68 -13.73
N ASN A 59 -8.30 -2.32 -12.64
CA ASN A 59 -8.60 -1.91 -11.27
C ASN A 59 -7.55 -0.97 -10.65
N THR A 60 -6.53 -0.60 -11.41
CA THR A 60 -5.54 0.41 -11.03
C THR A 60 -6.03 1.83 -11.32
N ILE A 61 -5.38 2.81 -10.71
CA ILE A 61 -5.57 4.23 -11.01
C ILE A 61 -4.58 4.62 -12.10
N SER A 62 -5.10 5.12 -13.22
CA SER A 62 -4.27 5.68 -14.28
C SER A 62 -3.79 7.07 -13.88
N THR A 63 -2.48 7.30 -13.92
CA THR A 63 -1.88 8.63 -13.70
C THR A 63 -0.99 8.99 -14.89
N PRO A 64 -0.67 10.28 -15.11
CA PRO A 64 0.24 10.69 -16.18
C PRO A 64 1.62 10.01 -16.14
N ARG A 65 2.00 9.43 -14.99
CA ARG A 65 3.29 8.75 -14.78
C ARG A 65 3.17 7.22 -14.83
N GLY A 66 1.98 6.70 -15.13
CA GLY A 66 1.64 5.28 -15.22
C GLY A 66 0.60 4.84 -14.21
N ASP A 67 0.19 3.58 -14.30
CA ASP A 67 -0.80 3.00 -13.41
C ASP A 67 -0.26 2.75 -12.00
N VAL A 68 -1.09 3.03 -11.00
CA VAL A 68 -0.76 2.90 -9.58
C VAL A 68 -1.90 2.24 -8.81
N VAL A 69 -1.58 1.72 -7.63
CA VAL A 69 -2.54 1.37 -6.57
C VAL A 69 -2.28 2.26 -5.36
N TYR A 70 -3.17 2.22 -4.39
CA TYR A 70 -3.05 3.03 -3.19
C TYR A 70 -2.48 2.24 -2.02
N LEU A 71 -1.58 2.88 -1.27
CA LEU A 71 -1.15 2.45 0.05
C LEU A 71 -1.89 3.30 1.08
N ASP A 72 -2.80 2.69 1.83
CA ASP A 72 -3.61 3.37 2.83
C ASP A 72 -3.05 3.12 4.24
N LEU A 73 -2.77 4.21 4.94
CA LEU A 73 -2.20 4.26 6.27
C LEU A 73 -3.13 4.97 7.27
N ARG A 74 -4.27 5.49 6.81
CA ARG A 74 -5.15 6.39 7.59
C ARG A 74 -5.70 5.74 8.86
N HIS A 75 -5.88 4.42 8.83
CA HIS A 75 -6.36 3.64 9.97
C HIS A 75 -5.37 3.56 11.14
N LEU A 76 -4.08 3.82 10.93
CA LEU A 76 -3.07 3.78 11.99
C LEU A 76 -3.16 5.01 12.91
N GLY A 77 -3.85 6.07 12.46
CA GLY A 77 -4.02 7.32 13.20
C GLY A 77 -2.78 8.21 13.15
N GLU A 78 -3.01 9.51 13.27
CA GLU A 78 -1.99 10.56 13.18
C GLU A 78 -0.82 10.31 14.15
N LYS A 79 -1.12 9.97 15.41
CA LYS A 79 -0.10 9.76 16.44
C LYS A 79 0.95 8.72 16.05
N LYS A 80 0.52 7.54 15.58
CA LYS A 80 1.43 6.46 15.19
C LYS A 80 2.18 6.79 13.90
N LEU A 81 1.53 7.50 12.97
CA LEU A 81 2.16 7.97 11.74
C LEU A 81 3.24 9.02 12.02
N HIS A 82 3.02 9.95 12.94
CA HIS A 82 4.02 10.95 13.33
C HIS A 82 5.20 10.33 14.09
N GLU A 83 4.96 9.34 14.95
CA GLU A 83 6.01 8.65 15.72
C GLU A 83 6.88 7.72 14.85
N THR A 84 6.26 6.95 13.95
CA THR A 84 6.95 5.87 13.21
C THR A 84 7.41 6.31 11.82
N SER A 85 6.73 7.30 11.24
CA SER A 85 6.85 7.61 9.82
C SER A 85 7.61 8.92 9.53
N ALA A 86 8.19 9.59 10.55
CA ALA A 86 8.95 10.83 10.38
C ALA A 86 10.12 10.73 9.36
N VAL A 87 10.71 9.53 9.16
CA VAL A 87 11.76 9.30 8.15
C VAL A 87 11.18 9.04 6.75
N HIS A 88 10.05 8.34 6.63
CA HIS A 88 9.51 7.88 5.35
C HIS A 88 8.47 8.82 4.73
N LEU A 89 7.70 9.54 5.55
CA LEU A 89 6.75 10.57 5.09
C LEU A 89 7.46 11.77 4.50
N ARG A 90 8.61 12.14 5.07
CA ARG A 90 9.47 13.18 4.51
C ARG A 90 9.82 12.94 3.04
N THR A 91 9.94 11.68 2.59
CA THR A 91 10.18 11.35 1.18
C THR A 91 8.89 11.31 0.34
N GLY A 92 7.72 11.01 0.93
CA GLY A 92 6.44 11.00 0.23
C GLY A 92 5.85 12.39 0.03
N GLU A 93 5.80 13.20 1.10
CA GLU A 93 5.35 14.60 1.09
C GLU A 93 6.22 15.46 0.17
N SER A 94 7.55 15.28 0.19
CA SER A 94 8.45 16.03 -0.68
C SER A 94 8.39 15.60 -2.15
N VAL A 95 7.99 14.36 -2.45
CA VAL A 95 7.92 13.85 -3.83
C VAL A 95 6.54 14.06 -4.48
N ARG A 96 5.46 14.13 -3.69
CA ARG A 96 4.09 14.22 -4.23
C ARG A 96 3.10 15.12 -3.48
N GLY A 97 3.47 15.73 -2.36
CA GLY A 97 2.57 16.62 -1.61
C GLY A 97 1.33 15.94 -1.04
N VAL A 98 1.37 14.61 -0.86
CA VAL A 98 0.24 13.82 -0.34
C VAL A 98 0.40 13.65 1.16
N ASP A 99 -0.60 14.10 1.92
CA ASP A 99 -0.67 13.90 3.36
C ASP A 99 -1.17 12.46 3.64
N PRO A 100 -0.31 11.56 4.16
CA PRO A 100 -0.62 10.14 4.41
C PRO A 100 -1.70 9.92 5.48
N VAL A 101 -1.96 10.93 6.32
CA VAL A 101 -2.97 10.88 7.38
C VAL A 101 -4.36 11.11 6.78
N LYS A 102 -4.44 11.90 5.71
CA LYS A 102 -5.71 12.30 5.08
C LYS A 102 -5.98 11.52 3.80
N GLU A 103 -4.94 11.23 3.03
CA GLU A 103 -5.04 10.71 1.68
C GLU A 103 -4.13 9.49 1.48
N PRO A 104 -4.59 8.47 0.74
CA PRO A 104 -3.77 7.31 0.44
C PRO A 104 -2.64 7.64 -0.53
N ILE A 105 -1.51 6.94 -0.39
CA ILE A 105 -0.30 7.21 -1.16
C ILE A 105 -0.32 6.39 -2.46
N PRO A 106 -0.17 7.00 -3.66
CA PRO A 106 -0.08 6.27 -4.92
C PRO A 106 1.26 5.53 -5.04
N VAL A 107 1.21 4.21 -5.18
CA VAL A 107 2.36 3.31 -5.27
C VAL A 107 2.27 2.37 -6.47
N ARG A 108 3.42 1.95 -7.00
CA ARG A 108 3.53 0.91 -8.03
C ARG A 108 4.78 0.06 -7.79
N PRO A 109 4.78 -1.21 -8.20
CA PRO A 109 6.01 -2.00 -8.28
C PRO A 109 7.00 -1.37 -9.26
N THR A 110 8.27 -1.35 -8.91
CA THR A 110 9.37 -0.91 -9.76
C THR A 110 10.54 -1.88 -9.64
N ALA A 111 11.43 -1.89 -10.63
CA ALA A 111 12.71 -2.58 -10.49
C ALA A 111 13.48 -1.99 -9.29
N HIS A 112 14.04 -2.86 -8.45
CA HIS A 112 14.84 -2.55 -7.27
C HIS A 112 16.03 -3.50 -7.24
#